data_AF-A0AAF0W9Y7-F1
#
_entry.id   AF-A0AAF0W9Y7-F1
#
_cell.length_a   1.000
_cell.length_b   1.000
_cell.length_c   1.000
_cell.angle_alpha   90.00
_cell.angle_beta   90.00
_cell.angle_gamma   90.00
#
_symmetry.space_group_name_H-M   'P 1'
#
loop_
_entity.id
_entity.type
_entity.pdbx_description
1 polymer ?
#
loop_
_entity_poly.entity_id
_entity_poly.type
_entity_poly.pdbx_seq_one_letter_code
_entity_poly.pdbx_strand_id
1 'polypeptide(L)'
;MLRFQVTCQRVINDEDESLMIIKSEWGDEVYNLVVTALTELNEYNSSGRYPVPELWNFKEGKKATLGEGVDFMERLCKTNKRKRN
;
A
#
# COMPACT_ATOMS: atom_id res chain seq x y z
N MET A 1 4.13 -19.69 -8.65
CA MET A 1 5.07 -19.56 -7.52
C MET A 1 4.42 -18.64 -6.51
N LEU A 2 3.96 -19.16 -5.37
CA LEU A 2 3.36 -18.34 -4.31
C LEU A 2 4.51 -17.71 -3.52
N ARG A 3 4.51 -16.37 -3.40
CA ARG A 3 5.53 -15.62 -2.64
C ARG A 3 4.97 -15.45 -1.23
N PHE A 4 5.60 -16.08 -0.24
CA PHE A 4 5.35 -15.74 1.16
C PHE A 4 5.86 -14.32 1.38
N GLN A 5 4.95 -13.38 1.60
CA GLN A 5 5.31 -12.03 1.98
C GLN A 5 5.34 -11.98 3.50
N VAL A 6 6.53 -11.98 4.09
CA VAL A 6 6.70 -11.64 5.50
C VAL A 6 6.30 -10.16 5.62
N THR A 7 5.22 -9.90 6.34
CA THR A 7 4.80 -8.55 6.70
C THR A 7 5.69 -8.08 7.85
N CYS A 8 6.72 -7.29 7.55
CA CYS A 8 7.45 -6.57 8.59
C CYS A 8 6.54 -5.42 9.04
N GLN A 9 5.80 -5.62 10.13
CA GLN A 9 5.01 -4.55 10.74
C GLN A 9 5.95 -3.71 11.59
N ARG A 10 6.18 -2.44 11.23
CA ARG A 10 7.02 -1.55 12.06
C ARG A 10 6.19 -1.11 13.27
N VAL A 11 6.77 -1.28 14.45
CA VAL A 11 6.25 -0.72 15.70
C VAL A 11 6.89 0.65 15.88
N ILE A 12 6.07 1.66 16.20
CA ILE A 12 6.58 2.99 16.55
C ILE A 12 7.14 2.90 17.97
N ASN A 13 8.40 3.29 18.14
CA ASN A 13 9.04 3.37 19.45
C ASN A 13 9.05 4.84 19.88
N ASP A 14 8.33 5.16 20.96
CA ASP A 14 8.27 6.54 21.47
C ASP A 14 9.61 7.01 22.07
N GLU A 15 10.53 6.08 22.35
CA GLU A 15 11.90 6.38 22.79
C GLU A 15 12.87 6.54 21.60
N ASP A 16 12.38 6.53 20.35
CA ASP A 16 13.21 6.79 19.19
C ASP A 16 13.80 8.21 19.23
N GLU A 17 15.12 8.30 19.06
CA GLU A 17 15.87 9.55 19.17
C GLU A 17 15.34 10.63 18.22
N SER A 18 14.91 10.26 17.01
CA SER A 18 14.39 11.21 16.03
C SER A 18 13.01 11.73 16.44
N LEU A 19 12.16 10.88 16.99
CA LEU A 19 10.83 11.29 17.48
C LEU A 19 10.94 12.18 18.73
N MET A 20 11.90 11.89 19.61
CA MET A 20 12.18 12.72 20.79
C MET A 20 12.68 14.11 20.39
N ILE A 21 13.55 14.21 19.38
CA ILE A 21 14.01 15.49 18.82
C ILE A 21 12.81 16.27 18.26
N ILE A 22 11.99 15.64 17.41
CA ILE A 22 10.80 16.28 16.82
C ILE A 22 9.87 16.81 17.92
N LYS A 23 9.62 16.01 18.96
CA LYS A 23 8.78 16.42 20.09
C LYS A 23 9.37 17.59 20.87
N SER A 24 10.69 17.58 21.11
CA SER A 24 11.37 18.65 21.85
C SER A 24 11.48 19.97 21.09
N GLU A 25 11.70 19.92 19.78
CA GLU A 25 11.92 21.12 18.95
C GLU A 25 10.63 21.72 18.40
N TRP A 26 9.65 20.87 18.07
CA TRP A 26 8.44 21.26 17.34
C TRP A 26 7.14 21.02 18.12
N GLY A 27 7.24 20.44 19.32
CA GLY A 27 6.11 20.21 20.22
C GLY A 27 5.25 18.99 19.86
N ASP A 28 4.23 18.75 20.69
CA ASP A 28 3.38 17.57 20.62
C ASP A 28 2.54 17.50 19.34
N GLU A 29 2.14 18.65 18.77
CA GLU A 29 1.30 18.69 17.57
C GLU A 29 2.03 18.10 16.36
N VAL A 30 3.27 18.54 16.11
CA VAL A 30 4.09 18.04 15.00
C VAL A 30 4.48 16.58 15.23
N TYR A 31 4.83 16.22 16.48
CA TYR A 31 5.09 14.82 16.84
C TYR A 31 3.89 13.91 16.51
N ASN A 32 2.67 14.30 16.92
CA ASN A 32 1.47 13.52 16.66
C ASN A 32 1.17 13.37 15.16
N LEU A 33 1.40 14.42 14.37
CA LEU A 33 1.27 14.37 12.90
C LEU A 33 2.26 13.37 12.28
N VAL A 34 3.52 13.38 12.73
CA VAL A 34 4.54 12.45 12.25
C VAL A 34 4.21 11.00 12.62
N VAL A 35 3.80 10.74 13.86
CA VAL A 35 3.38 9.41 14.33
C VAL A 35 2.18 8.91 13.53
N THR A 36 1.20 9.78 13.25
CA THR A 36 0.03 9.44 12.44
C THR A 36 0.44 9.05 11.02
N ALA A 37 1.25 9.87 10.35
CA ALA A 37 1.72 9.57 8.99
C ALA A 37 2.56 8.28 8.92
N LEU A 38 3.39 8.00 9.93
CA LEU A 38 4.16 6.77 10.03
C LEU A 38 3.25 5.54 10.20
N THR A 39 2.16 5.68 10.95
CA THR A 39 1.15 4.64 11.15
C THR A 39 0.39 4.35 9.86
N GLU A 40 -0.09 5.39 9.18
CA GLU A 40 -0.78 5.27 7.88
C GLU A 40 0.09 4.58 6.83
N LEU A 41 1.38 4.92 6.75
CA LEU A 41 2.32 4.24 5.86
C LEU A 41 2.49 2.76 6.20
N ASN A 42 2.46 2.42 7.49
CA ASN A 42 2.58 1.04 7.95
C ASN A 42 1.31 0.23 7.62
N GLU A 43 0.12 0.82 7.76
CA GLU A 43 -1.14 0.18 7.39
C GLU A 43 -1.28 -0.02 5.89
N TYR A 44 -0.88 0.97 5.10
CA TYR A 44 -1.00 0.92 3.64
C TYR A 44 -0.01 -0.07 3.00
N ASN A 45 1.28 -0.01 3.38
CA ASN A 45 2.33 -0.88 2.84
C ASN A 45 3.52 -0.99 3.80
N SER A 46 3.35 -1.74 4.90
CA SER A 46 4.35 -1.89 5.97
C SER A 46 5.76 -2.24 5.49
N SER A 47 5.86 -3.18 4.54
CA SER A 47 7.14 -3.67 4.04
C SER A 47 7.72 -2.81 2.92
N GLY A 48 6.88 -2.18 2.09
CA GLY A 48 7.32 -1.52 0.87
C GLY A 48 7.49 0.00 1.00
N ARG A 49 6.62 0.72 1.71
CA ARG A 49 6.60 2.20 1.75
C ARG A 49 6.66 2.90 0.38
N TYR A 50 6.31 2.20 -0.68
CA TYR A 50 6.16 2.74 -2.04
C TYR A 50 4.69 2.68 -2.44
N PRO A 51 4.26 3.58 -3.35
CA PRO A 51 2.94 3.49 -3.96
C PRO A 51 2.72 2.11 -4.57
N VAL A 52 1.63 1.45 -4.20
CA VAL A 52 1.26 0.15 -4.76
C VAL A 52 0.30 0.41 -5.92
N PRO A 53 0.61 -0.03 -7.16
CA PRO A 53 -0.34 0.07 -8.25
C PRO A 53 -1.62 -0.69 -7.92
N GLU A 54 -2.76 0.00 -8.00
CA GLU A 54 -4.08 -0.61 -7.80
C GLU A 54 -4.81 -0.78 -9.13
N LEU A 55 -5.57 -1.85 -9.26
CA LEU A 55 -6.44 -2.03 -10.41
C LEU A 55 -7.71 -1.18 -10.19
N TRP A 56 -8.05 -0.35 -11.17
CA TRP A 56 -9.19 0.57 -11.09
C TRP A 56 -10.26 0.21 -12.13
N ASN A 57 -11.52 0.12 -11.71
CA ASN A 57 -12.65 0.02 -12.61
C ASN A 57 -13.09 1.43 -13.02
N PHE A 58 -12.60 1.89 -14.17
CA PHE A 58 -12.95 3.21 -14.73
C PHE A 58 -14.43 3.37 -15.07
N LYS A 59 -15.17 2.28 -15.30
CA LYS A 59 -16.61 2.36 -15.59
C LYS A 59 -17.42 2.67 -14.34
N GLU A 60 -17.03 2.09 -13.21
CA GLU A 60 -17.73 2.27 -11.94
C GLU A 60 -17.07 3.33 -11.05
N GLY A 61 -15.93 3.90 -11.49
CA GLY A 61 -15.23 4.96 -10.76
C GLY A 61 -14.68 4.52 -9.40
N LYS A 62 -14.35 3.24 -9.25
CA LYS A 62 -13.87 2.66 -7.98
C LYS A 62 -12.72 1.68 -8.20
N LYS A 63 -12.04 1.31 -7.10
CA LYS A 63 -11.06 0.21 -7.09
C LYS A 63 -11.72 -1.06 -7.60
N ALA A 64 -11.06 -1.72 -8.55
CA ALA A 64 -11.53 -2.98 -9.10
C ALA A 64 -11.47 -4.05 -8.02
N THR A 65 -12.54 -4.84 -7.94
CA THR A 65 -12.62 -6.03 -7.11
C THR A 65 -11.76 -7.15 -7.67
N LEU A 66 -11.44 -8.14 -6.84
CA LEU A 66 -10.70 -9.33 -7.28
C LEU A 66 -11.43 -10.07 -8.42
N GLY A 67 -12.76 -10.17 -8.35
CA GLY A 67 -13.58 -10.80 -9.38
C GLY A 67 -13.44 -10.09 -10.74
N GLU A 68 -13.57 -8.77 -10.75
CA GLU A 68 -13.39 -7.97 -11.98
C GLU A 68 -11.97 -8.12 -12.55
N GLY A 69 -10.96 -8.21 -11.68
CA GLY A 69 -9.58 -8.47 -12.09
C GLY A 69 -9.42 -9.83 -12.76
N VAL A 70 -10.02 -10.89 -12.21
CA VAL A 70 -9.98 -12.24 -12.78
C VAL A 70 -10.71 -12.29 -14.13
N ASP A 71 -11.91 -11.71 -14.21
CA ASP A 71 -12.69 -11.63 -15.44
C ASP A 71 -11.95 -10.88 -16.54
N PHE A 72 -11.26 -9.78 -16.18
CA PHE A 72 -10.45 -9.01 -17.10
C PHE A 72 -9.27 -9.82 -17.65
N MET A 73 -8.54 -10.54 -16.78
CA MET A 73 -7.44 -11.42 -17.20
C MET A 73 -7.92 -12.53 -18.13
N GLU A 74 -9.06 -13.15 -17.85
CA GLU A 74 -9.62 -14.20 -18.69
C GLU A 74 -9.92 -13.70 -20.12
N ARG A 75 -10.53 -12.52 -20.24
CA ARG A 75 -10.82 -11.88 -21.53
C ARG A 75 -9.54 -11.55 -22.31
N LEU A 76 -8.51 -11.04 -21.63
CA LEU A 76 -7.20 -10.77 -22.25
C LEU A 76 -6.56 -12.06 -22.78
N CYS A 77 -6.57 -13.14 -22.00
CA CYS A 77 -6.04 -14.44 -22.43
C CYS A 77 -6.76 -14.97 -23.68
N LYS A 78 -8.10 -14.91 -23.70
CA LYS A 78 -8.91 -15.34 -24.88
C LYS A 78 -8.59 -14.50 -26.12
N THR A 79 -8.40 -13.20 -25.96
CA THR A 79 -8.11 -12.28 -27.07
C THR A 79 -6.70 -12.50 -27.63
N ASN A 80 -5.70 -12.67 -26.77
CA ASN A 80 -4.32 -12.91 -27.21
C ASN A 80 -4.14 -14.26 -27.90
N LYS A 81 -4.90 -15.30 -27.51
CA LYS A 81 -4.90 -16.60 -28.21
C LYS A 81 -5.37 -16.48 -29.67
N ARG A 82 -6.32 -15.58 -29.96
CA ARG A 82 -6.84 -15.34 -31.33
C ARG A 82 -5.87 -14.58 -32.23
N LYS A 83 -4.92 -13.84 -31.67
CA LYS A 83 -3.90 -13.07 -32.42
C LYS A 83 -2.64 -13.87 -32.74
N ARG A 84 -2.50 -15.06 -32.15
CA ARG A 84 -1.33 -15.95 -32.31
C ARG A 84 -1.54 -17.04 -33.36
N ASN A 85 -2.70 -17.05 -34.02
CA ASN A 85 -3.05 -17.92 -35.12
C ASN A 85 -3.13 -17.12 -36.41
#